data_AF-A0A5Q5BSL3-F1
#
_entry.id   AF-A0A5Q5BSL3-F1
#
_cell.length_a   1.000
_cell.length_b   1.000
_cell.length_c   1.000
_cell.angle_alpha   90.00
_cell.angle_beta   90.00
_cell.angle_gamma   90.00
#
_symmetry.space_group_name_H-M   'P 1'
#
loop_
_entity.id
_entity.type
_entity.pdbx_description
1 polymer ?
#
loop_
_entity_poly.entity_id
_entity_poly.type
_entity_poly.pdbx_seq_one_letter_code
_entity_poly.pdbx_strand_id
1 'polypeptide(L)'
;MSGTPTPLPAEILAEARLAIHTAVAEHGDRRRMFAHHAATLAADAALHPGAEASQQAKALCYLDETAGLLARAAEEVSAESVAPA
;
A
#
# COMPACT_ATOMS: atom_id res chain seq x y z
N MET A 1 -27.45 -7.62 15.65
CA MET A 1 -26.64 -7.10 14.54
C MET A 1 -25.32 -7.85 14.57
N SER A 2 -25.13 -8.81 13.67
CA SER A 2 -23.84 -9.52 13.56
C SER A 2 -22.87 -8.58 12.84
N GLY A 3 -22.02 -7.89 13.60
CA GLY A 3 -20.91 -7.13 13.02
C GLY A 3 -19.99 -8.09 12.29
N THR A 4 -19.62 -7.77 11.06
CA THR A 4 -18.53 -8.47 10.36
C THR A 4 -17.29 -8.42 11.25
N PRO A 5 -16.59 -9.55 11.48
CA PRO A 5 -15.40 -9.54 12.30
C PRO A 5 -14.38 -8.57 11.71
N THR A 6 -13.78 -7.73 12.56
CA THR A 6 -12.66 -6.87 12.17
C THR A 6 -11.52 -7.77 11.69
N PRO A 7 -10.97 -7.55 10.48
CA PRO A 7 -9.90 -8.39 9.96
C PRO A 7 -8.66 -8.31 10.87
N LEU A 8 -7.97 -9.44 11.01
CA LEU A 8 -6.78 -9.52 11.86
C LEU A 8 -5.61 -8.76 11.21
N PRO A 9 -4.67 -8.19 11.99
CA PRO A 9 -3.51 -7.48 11.44
C PRO A 9 -2.73 -8.30 10.41
N ALA A 10 -2.62 -9.62 10.61
CA ALA A 10 -1.94 -10.50 9.67
C ALA A 10 -2.64 -10.59 8.31
N GLU A 11 -3.97 -10.54 8.28
CA GLU A 11 -4.77 -10.57 7.06
C GLU A 11 -4.63 -9.25 6.30
N ILE A 12 -4.73 -8.13 7.03
CA ILE A 12 -4.52 -6.78 6.49
C ILE A 12 -3.11 -6.67 5.87
N LEU A 13 -2.09 -7.18 6.57
CA LEU A 13 -0.71 -7.20 6.06
C LEU A 13 -0.52 -8.12 4.85
N ALA A 14 -1.27 -9.22 4.76
CA ALA A 14 -1.23 -10.10 3.60
C ALA A 14 -1.81 -9.40 2.36
N GLU A 15 -2.91 -8.67 2.53
CA GLU A 15 -3.52 -7.87 1.46
C GLU A 15 -2.62 -6.69 1.06
N ALA A 16 -2.05 -5.97 2.03
CA ALA A 16 -1.10 -4.89 1.77
C ALA A 16 0.07 -5.38 0.92
N ARG A 17 0.62 -6.55 1.25
CA ARG A 17 1.68 -7.19 0.47
C ARG A 17 1.25 -7.48 -0.96
N LEU A 18 0.05 -8.02 -1.18
CA LEU A 18 -0.46 -8.27 -2.54
C LEU A 18 -0.58 -6.96 -3.34
N ALA A 19 -1.12 -5.91 -2.72
CA ALA A 19 -1.23 -4.60 -3.35
C ALA A 19 0.15 -4.00 -3.70
N ILE A 20 1.16 -4.16 -2.85
CA ILE A 20 2.56 -3.76 -3.14
C ILE A 20 3.09 -4.52 -4.37
N HIS A 21 2.92 -5.85 -4.42
CA HIS A 21 3.36 -6.64 -5.57
C HIS A 21 2.69 -6.21 -6.86
N THR A 22 1.38 -5.94 -6.82
CA THR A 22 0.67 -5.41 -7.99
C THR A 22 1.18 -4.02 -8.37
N ALA A 23 1.42 -3.12 -7.42
CA ALA A 23 1.98 -1.80 -7.69
C ALA A 23 3.37 -1.88 -8.36
N VAL A 24 4.22 -2.84 -7.95
CA VAL A 24 5.53 -3.08 -8.57
C VAL A 24 5.40 -3.51 -10.04
N ALA A 25 4.35 -4.25 -10.39
CA ALA A 25 4.11 -4.71 -11.75
C ALA A 25 3.45 -3.66 -12.66
N GLU A 26 2.89 -2.59 -12.08
CA GLU A 26 2.13 -1.54 -12.79
C GLU A 26 2.97 -0.27 -13.00
N HIS A 27 2.42 0.70 -13.75
CA HIS A 27 3.01 2.02 -13.98
C HIS A 27 1.97 3.15 -13.90
N GLY A 28 2.44 4.39 -13.79
CA GLY A 28 1.64 5.61 -13.77
C GLY A 28 0.50 5.54 -12.75
N ASP A 29 -0.71 5.88 -13.21
CA ASP A 29 -1.89 5.92 -12.35
C ASP A 29 -2.26 4.58 -11.72
N ARG A 30 -2.02 3.46 -12.40
CA ARG A 30 -2.31 2.14 -11.83
C ARG A 30 -1.35 1.81 -10.69
N ARG A 31 -0.05 2.08 -10.86
CA ARG A 31 0.91 1.95 -9.75
C ARG A 31 0.49 2.83 -8.58
N ARG A 32 0.14 4.09 -8.83
CA ARG A 32 -0.32 5.03 -7.80
C ARG A 32 -1.52 4.49 -7.02
N MET A 33 -2.52 3.94 -7.72
CA MET A 33 -3.72 3.36 -7.11
C MET A 33 -3.37 2.19 -6.17
N PHE A 34 -2.59 1.21 -6.63
CA PHE A 34 -2.23 0.05 -5.81
C PHE A 34 -1.30 0.40 -4.65
N ALA A 35 -0.35 1.33 -4.87
CA ALA A 35 0.54 1.82 -3.82
C ALA A 35 -0.25 2.56 -2.72
N HIS A 36 -1.25 3.37 -3.09
CA HIS A 36 -2.15 3.99 -2.11
C HIS A 36 -2.99 2.97 -1.36
N HIS A 37 -3.55 1.96 -2.05
CA HIS A 37 -4.31 0.89 -1.39
C HIS A 37 -3.45 0.16 -0.35
N ALA A 38 -2.23 -0.21 -0.73
CA ALA A 38 -1.26 -0.82 0.18
C ALA A 38 -0.91 0.08 1.37
N ALA A 39 -0.73 1.39 1.15
CA ALA A 39 -0.40 2.35 2.21
C ALA A 39 -1.54 2.44 3.23
N THR A 40 -2.79 2.48 2.78
CA THR A 40 -3.97 2.47 3.66
C THR A 40 -4.02 1.20 4.51
N LEU A 41 -3.88 0.03 3.90
CA LEU A 41 -3.87 -1.24 4.63
C LEU A 41 -2.70 -1.33 5.62
N ALA A 42 -1.52 -0.87 5.24
CA ALA A 42 -0.37 -0.84 6.14
C ALA A 42 -0.62 0.09 7.34
N ALA A 43 -1.19 1.28 7.12
CA ALA A 43 -1.57 2.19 8.21
C ALA A 43 -2.60 1.54 9.14
N ASP A 44 -3.62 0.89 8.59
CA ASP A 44 -4.65 0.18 9.36
C ASP A 44 -4.03 -0.94 10.20
N ALA A 45 -3.12 -1.73 9.64
CA ALA A 45 -2.41 -2.78 10.37
C ALA A 45 -1.50 -2.23 11.48
N ALA A 46 -0.83 -1.09 11.26
CA ALA A 46 0.03 -0.46 12.25
C ALA A 46 -0.76 0.09 13.45
N LEU A 47 -1.96 0.61 13.20
CA LEU A 47 -2.84 1.20 14.21
C LEU A 47 -3.80 0.17 14.85
N HIS A 48 -3.80 -1.07 14.37
CA HIS A 48 -4.74 -2.08 14.84
C HIS A 48 -4.47 -2.45 16.32
N PRO A 49 -5.50 -2.43 17.21
CA PRO A 49 -5.30 -2.65 18.66
C PRO A 49 -4.69 -4.01 19.03
N GLY A 50 -4.92 -5.03 18.21
CA GLY A 50 -4.34 -6.37 18.38
C GLY A 50 -3.05 -6.63 17.60
N ALA A 51 -2.40 -5.59 17.06
CA ALA A 51 -1.16 -5.76 16.31
C ALA A 51 0.04 -6.01 17.24
N GLU A 52 0.73 -7.12 17.01
CA GLU A 52 2.01 -7.41 17.66
C GLU A 52 3.11 -6.45 17.19
N ALA A 53 4.14 -6.24 18.01
CA ALA A 53 5.24 -5.33 17.67
C ALA A 53 5.91 -5.67 16.32
N SER A 54 6.03 -6.96 15.99
CA SER A 54 6.57 -7.42 14.71
C SER A 54 5.66 -7.12 13.52
N GLN A 55 4.34 -7.09 13.73
CA GLN A 55 3.35 -6.72 12.73
C GLN A 55 3.35 -5.20 12.51
N GLN A 56 3.45 -4.42 13.59
CA GLN A 56 3.60 -2.96 13.50
C GLN A 56 4.89 -2.59 12.76
N ALA A 57 6.02 -3.22 13.09
CA ALA A 57 7.28 -2.99 12.39
C ALA A 57 7.19 -3.33 10.90
N LYS A 58 6.51 -4.42 10.55
CA LYS A 58 6.27 -4.80 9.14
C LYS A 58 5.34 -3.80 8.43
N ALA A 59 4.30 -3.32 9.11
CA ALA A 59 3.39 -2.32 8.58
C ALA A 59 4.13 -1.00 8.26
N LEU A 60 5.02 -0.55 9.15
CA LEU A 60 5.87 0.61 8.91
C LEU A 60 6.81 0.40 7.71
N CYS A 61 7.40 -0.79 7.56
CA CYS A 61 8.19 -1.14 6.38
C CYS A 61 7.38 -1.01 5.08
N TYR A 62 6.13 -1.49 5.08
CA TYR A 62 5.25 -1.36 3.91
C TYR A 62 4.85 0.09 3.63
N LEU A 63 4.71 0.95 4.65
CA LEU A 63 4.50 2.38 4.44
C LEU A 63 5.70 3.03 3.75
N ASP A 64 6.93 2.68 4.12
CA ASP A 64 8.13 3.18 3.46
C ASP A 64 8.23 2.67 2.00
N GLU A 65 7.95 1.39 1.76
CA GLU A 65 7.93 0.82 0.42
C GLU A 65 6.91 1.52 -0.49
N THR A 66 5.69 1.75 0.03
CA THR A 66 4.62 2.41 -0.72
C THR A 66 4.92 3.88 -1.00
N ALA A 67 5.61 4.59 -0.09
CA ALA A 67 6.09 5.95 -0.35
C ALA A 67 7.04 6.00 -1.56
N GLY A 68 7.96 5.04 -1.68
CA GLY A 68 8.84 4.93 -2.84
C GLY A 68 8.10 4.64 -4.15
N LEU A 69 7.07 3.79 -4.11
CA LEU A 69 6.24 3.48 -5.28
C LEU A 69 5.39 4.67 -5.72
N LEU A 70 4.85 5.45 -4.78
CA LEU A 70 4.09 6.66 -5.06
C LEU A 70 4.97 7.75 -5.69
N ALA A 71 6.19 7.94 -5.19
CA ALA A 71 7.15 8.87 -5.78
C ALA A 71 7.45 8.50 -7.25
N ARG A 72 7.72 7.20 -7.52
CA ARG A 72 7.93 6.71 -8.88
C ARG A 72 6.72 6.90 -9.78
N ALA A 73 5.52 6.65 -9.28
CA ALA A 73 4.30 6.84 -10.07
C ALA A 73 4.09 8.33 -10.45
N ALA A 74 4.42 9.26 -9.55
CA ALA A 74 4.36 10.69 -9.84
C ALA A 74 5.37 11.12 -10.93
N GLU A 75 6.59 10.57 -10.90
CA GLU A 75 7.59 10.78 -11.96
C GLU A 75 7.09 10.28 -13.32
N GLU A 76 6.49 9.08 -13.36
CA GLU A 76 5.94 8.47 -14.58
C GLU A 76 4.81 9.32 -15.19
N VAL A 77 3.85 9.76 -14.37
CA VAL A 77 2.73 10.62 -14.83
C VAL A 77 3.26 11.97 -15.32
N SER A 78 4.25 12.55 -14.63
CA SER A 78 4.86 13.80 -15.07
C SER A 78 5.57 13.63 -16.42
N ALA A 79 6.27 12.53 -16.65
CA ALA A 79 6.97 12.26 -17.91
C ALA A 79 5.99 12.06 -19.08
N GLU A 80 4.86 11.37 -18.85
CA GLU A 80 3.82 11.15 -19.85
C GLU A 80 3.16 12.47 -20.31
N SER A 81 3.04 13.45 -19.40
CA SER A 81 2.49 14.78 -19.73
C SER A 81 3.38 15.66 -20.63
N VAL A 82 4.67 15.33 -20.75
CA VAL A 82 5.67 16.13 -21.48
C VAL A 82 5.97 15.56 -22.87
N ALA A 83 5.58 14.33 -23.17
CA ALA A 83 5.81 13.71 -24.47
C ALA A 83 4.83 14.25 -25.54
N PRO A 84 5.30 14.76 -26.70
CA PRO A 84 4.42 15.12 -27.80
C PRO A 84 3.82 13.85 -28.45
N ALA A 85 2.54 13.93 -28.81
CA ALA A 85 1.77 12.87 -29.48
C ALA A 85 2.31 12.53 -30.88
#